data_AF-A0A0H2UB18-F1
#
_entry.id   AF-A0A0H2UB18-F1
#
_cell.length_a   1.000
_cell.length_b   1.000
_cell.length_c   1.000
_cell.angle_alpha   90.00
_cell.angle_beta   90.00
_cell.angle_gamma   90.00
#
_symmetry.space_group_name_H-M   'P 1'
#
loop_
_entity.id
_entity.type
_entity.pdbx_description
1 polymer ?
#
loop_
_entity_poly.entity_id
_entity_poly.type
_entity_poly.pdbx_seq_one_letter_code
_entity_poly.pdbx_strand_id
1 'polypeptide(L)' 'MSNPLDTDAGSELFSSYEAELKLVQADLSQKLDQIPDLSGEPRKAAISQAERALEEADELVSLRLSASPPSPKSSQ' A
#
# COMPACT_ATOMS: atom_id res chain seq x y z
N MET A 1 5.54 -28.74 9.45
CA MET A 1 6.89 -28.43 8.97
C MET A 1 6.73 -27.34 7.91
N SER A 2 7.05 -26.08 8.21
CA SER A 2 7.07 -25.03 7.18
C SER A 2 8.20 -25.34 6.21
N ASN A 3 7.93 -25.33 4.91
CA ASN A 3 8.94 -25.58 3.89
C ASN A 3 9.82 -24.32 3.77
N PRO A 4 11.16 -24.41 3.76
CA PRO A 4 12.02 -23.24 3.56
C PRO A 4 11.72 -22.47 2.26
N LEU A 5 11.19 -23.15 1.23
CA LEU A 5 10.70 -22.53 -0.01
C LEU A 5 9.48 -21.62 0.21
N ASP A 6 8.59 -21.95 1.15
CA ASP A 6 7.43 -21.10 1.51
C ASP A 6 7.87 -19.81 2.22
N THR A 7 9.04 -19.85 2.88
CA THR A 7 9.61 -18.69 3.59
C THR A 7 10.29 -17.72 2.63
N ASP A 8 11.00 -18.25 1.63
CA ASP A 8 11.64 -17.46 0.57
C ASP A 8 10.59 -16.79 -0.34
N ALA A 9 9.60 -17.55 -0.79
CA ALA A 9 8.49 -17.01 -1.58
C ALA A 9 7.66 -15.95 -0.82
N GLY A 10 7.46 -16.12 0.49
CA GLY A 10 6.82 -15.11 1.33
C GLY A 10 7.64 -13.82 1.47
N SER A 11 8.97 -13.92 1.48
CA SER A 11 9.88 -12.78 1.57
C SER A 11 9.95 -12.00 0.26
N GLU A 12 9.92 -12.69 -0.89
CA GLU A 12 9.84 -12.07 -2.21
C GLU A 12 8.51 -11.34 -2.42
N LEU A 13 7.39 -11.95 -2.02
CA LEU A 13 6.06 -11.30 -2.06
C LEU A 13 6.01 -10.07 -1.16
N PHE A 14 6.57 -10.16 0.05
CA PHE A 14 6.63 -9.00 0.94
C PHE A 14 7.49 -7.87 0.35
N SER A 15 8.62 -8.21 -0.28
CA SER A 15 9.51 -7.23 -0.92
C SER A 15 8.85 -6.53 -2.11
N SER A 16 8.04 -7.25 -2.91
CA SER A 16 7.28 -6.64 -4.00
C SER A 16 6.17 -5.73 -3.48
N TYR A 17 5.47 -6.12 -2.40
CA TYR A 17 4.48 -5.26 -1.75
C TYR A 17 5.10 -3.99 -1.17
N GLU A 18 6.27 -4.11 -0.53
CA GLU A 18 6.98 -2.95 -0.01
C GLU A 18 7.38 -1.99 -1.14
N ALA A 19 7.80 -2.51 -2.29
CA ALA A 19 8.13 -1.71 -3.47
C ALA A 19 6.89 -1.00 -4.04
N GLU A 20 5.76 -1.70 -4.19
CA GLU A 20 4.50 -1.11 -4.65
C GLU A 20 4.02 0.00 -3.69
N LEU A 21 4.05 -0.26 -2.38
CA LEU A 21 3.64 0.72 -1.37
C LEU A 21 4.55 1.96 -1.37
N LYS A 22 5.86 1.79 -1.54
CA LYS A 22 6.81 2.90 -1.66
C LYS A 22 6.54 3.75 -2.90
N LEU A 23 6.15 3.15 -4.02
CA LEU A 23 5.78 3.89 -5.23
C LEU A 23 4.52 4.73 -5.02
N VAL A 24 3.49 4.14 -4.41
CA VAL A 24 2.24 4.85 -4.08
C VAL A 24 2.49 5.97 -3.07
N GLN A 25 3.30 5.72 -2.05
CA GLN A 25 3.71 6.74 -1.08
C GLN A 25 4.43 7.90 -1.77
N ALA A 26 5.38 7.63 -2.67
CA ALA A 26 6.14 8.67 -3.37
C ALA A 26 5.23 9.55 -4.25
N ASP A 27 4.31 8.93 -5.00
CA ASP A 27 3.34 9.66 -5.82
C ASP A 27 2.41 10.53 -4.96
N LEU A 28 1.91 9.99 -3.85
CA LEU A 28 1.05 10.73 -2.92
C LEU A 28 1.80 11.90 -2.28
N SER A 29 3.03 11.69 -1.80
CA SER A 29 3.87 12.76 -1.25
C SER A 29 4.09 13.87 -2.26
N GLN A 30 4.41 13.53 -3.52
CA GLN A 30 4.59 14.52 -4.58
C GLN A 30 3.31 15.33 -4.85
N LYS A 31 2.14 14.69 -4.84
CA LYS A 31 0.85 15.39 -5.00
C LYS A 31 0.59 16.33 -3.82
N LEU A 32 0.84 15.88 -2.59
CA LEU A 32 0.62 16.68 -1.38
C LEU A 32 1.55 17.90 -1.34
N ASP A 33 2.80 17.76 -1.77
CA ASP A 33 3.75 18.87 -1.84
C ASP A 33 3.34 19.96 -2.85
N GLN A 34 2.58 19.62 -3.90
CA GLN A 34 2.09 20.57 -4.90
C GLN A 34 0.80 21.30 -4.49
N ILE A 35 0.00 20.74 -3.58
CA ILE A 35 -1.30 21.32 -3.17
C ILE A 35 -1.18 22.74 -2.59
N PRO A 36 -0.16 23.09 -1.77
CA PRO A 36 0.03 24.45 -1.26
C PRO A 36 0.18 25.51 -2.36
N ASP A 37 0.71 25.14 -3.52
CA ASP A 37 0.92 26.04 -4.66
C ASP A 37 -0.35 26.24 -5.50
N LEU A 38 -1.41 25.47 -5.23
CA LEU A 38 -2.69 25.56 -5.92
C LEU A 38 -3.70 26.39 -5.14
N SER A 39 -4.62 27.03 -5.85
CA SER A 39 -5.73 27.79 -5.27
C SER A 39 -7.05 27.53 -5.99
N GLY A 40 -8.17 27.76 -5.31
CA GLY A 40 -9.52 27.59 -5.88
C GLY A 40 -9.85 26.16 -6.31
N GLU A 41 -10.52 26.02 -7.46
CA GLU A 41 -10.96 24.73 -8.02
C GLU A 41 -9.81 23.74 -8.27
N PRO A 42 -8.65 24.14 -8.85
CA PRO A 42 -7.49 23.25 -8.97
C PRO A 42 -7.04 22.63 -7.64
N ARG A 43 -7.03 23.41 -6.55
CA ARG A 43 -6.66 22.91 -5.22
C ARG A 43 -7.65 21.88 -4.72
N LYS A 44 -8.95 22.15 -4.87
CA LYS A 44 -10.01 21.23 -4.49
C LYS A 44 -9.92 19.91 -5.26
N ALA A 45 -9.68 19.99 -6.57
CA ALA A 45 -9.49 18.80 -7.42
C ALA A 45 -8.26 17.98 -7.02
N ALA A 46 -7.12 18.64 -6.73
CA ALA A 46 -5.90 17.98 -6.30
C ALA A 46 -6.07 17.27 -4.94
N ILE A 47 -6.78 17.90 -3.99
CA ILE A 47 -7.12 17.28 -2.71
C ILE A 47 -7.99 16.03 -2.93
N SER A 48 -9.06 16.12 -3.72
CA SER A 48 -9.93 14.95 -3.98
C SER A 48 -9.19 13.81 -4.71
N GLN A 49 -8.23 14.14 -5.57
CA GLN A 49 -7.37 13.12 -6.19
C GLN A 49 -6.43 12.47 -5.18
N ALA A 50 -5.86 13.23 -4.25
CA ALA A 50 -5.00 12.69 -3.20
C ALA A 50 -5.79 11.80 -2.23
N GLU A 51 -7.01 12.17 -1.86
CA GLU A 51 -7.92 11.36 -1.04
C GLU A 51 -8.24 10.01 -1.69
N ARG A 52 -8.59 10.03 -2.98
CA ARG A 52 -8.85 8.80 -3.74
C ARG A 52 -7.62 7.91 -3.86
N ALA A 53 -6.44 8.48 -4.11
CA ALA A 53 -5.19 7.71 -4.16
C ALA A 53 -4.87 7.07 -2.80
N LEU A 54 -5.22 7.73 -1.70
CA LEU A 54 -5.12 7.20 -0.34
C LEU A 54 -6.05 6.00 -0.11
N GLU A 55 -7.30 6.10 -0.53
CA GLU A 55 -8.24 4.97 -0.45
C GLU A 55 -7.76 3.78 -1.28
N GLU A 56 -7.31 4.01 -2.51
CA GLU A 56 -6.76 2.95 -3.37
C GLU A 56 -5.51 2.30 -2.74
N ALA A 57 -4.65 3.08 -2.08
CA ALA A 57 -3.50 2.57 -1.33
C ALA A 57 -3.92 1.69 -0.13
N ASP A 58 -4.93 2.12 0.63
CA ASP A 58 -5.43 1.38 1.79
C ASP A 58 -6.11 0.07 1.37
N GLU A 59 -6.88 0.10 0.27
CA GLU A 59 -7.47 -1.11 -0.32
C GLU A 59 -6.41 -2.10 -0.79
N LEU A 60 -5.33 -1.62 -1.42
CA LEU A 60 -4.19 -2.46 -1.80
C LEU A 60 -3.58 -3.14 -0.58
N VAL A 61 -3.31 -2.40 0.50
CA VAL A 61 -2.75 -2.97 1.74
C VAL A 61 -3.73 -3.97 2.37
N SER A 62 -5.03 -3.65 2.41
CA SER A 62 -6.07 -4.49 3.00
C SER A 62 -6.30 -5.80 2.23
N LEU A 63 -6.31 -5.77 0.90
CA LEU A 63 -6.41 -6.96 0.05
C LEU A 63 -5.19 -7.87 0.23
N ARG A 64 -4.01 -7.31 0.48
CA ARG A 64 -2.79 -8.10 0.68
C ARG A 64 -2.65 -8.65 2.09
N LEU A 65 -3.06 -7.90 3.11
CA LEU A 65 -3.10 -8.42 4.48
C LEU A 65 -4.09 -9.58 4.62
N SER A 66 -5.24 -9.50 3.95
CA SER A 66 -6.23 -10.60 3.92
C SER A 66 -5.77 -11.81 3.08
N ALA A 67 -4.84 -11.62 2.14
CA ALA A 67 -4.24 -12.70 1.37
C ALA A 67 -3.13 -13.45 2.13
N SER A 68 -2.61 -12.91 3.23
CA SER A 68 -1.67 -13.62 4.10
C SER A 68 -2.43 -14.69 4.92
N PRO A 69 -2.06 -15.98 4.83
CA PRO A 69 -2.78 -17.02 5.55
C PRO A 69 -2.69 -16.80 7.07
N PRO A 70 -3.78 -17.04 7.83
CA PRO A 70 -3.72 -16.99 9.27
C PRO A 70 -2.70 -18.03 9.76
N SER A 71 -1.75 -17.59 10.59
CA SER A 71 -0.75 -18.45 11.22
C SER A 71 -1.40 -19.74 11.74
N PRO A 72 -0.81 -20.92 11.47
CA PRO A 72 -1.40 -22.19 11.88
C PRO A 72 -1.54 -22.16 13.40
N LYS A 73 -2.78 -22.27 13.89
CA LYS A 73 -3.06 -22.46 15.31
C LYS A 73 -2.22 -23.66 15.75
N SER A 74 -1.31 -23.42 16.69
CA SER A 74 -0.55 -24.50 17.34
C SER A 74 -1.57 -25.41 18.02
N SER A 75 -1.90 -26.53 17.39
CA SER A 75 -2.71 -27.58 18.00
C SER A 75 -1.95 -28.11 19.21
N GLN A 76 -2.51 -27.87 20.40
CA GLN A 76 -2.26 -28.73 21.56
C GLN A 76 -3.08 -30.00 21.42
#